data_AF-A0A061B0W9-F1
#
_entry.id   AF-A0A061B0W9-F1
#
_cell.length_a   1.000
_cell.length_b   1.000
_cell.length_c   1.000
_cell.angle_alpha   90.00
_cell.angle_beta   90.00
_cell.angle_gamma   90.00
#
_symmetry.space_group_name_H-M   'P 1'
#
loop_
_entity.id
_entity.type
_entity.pdbx_description
1 polymer ?
#
loop_
_entity_poly.entity_id
_entity_poly.type
_entity_poly.pdbx_seq_one_letter_code
_entity_poly.pdbx_strand_id
1 'polypeptide(L)'
;MARSNREILTGGKKYTQNKGKKHLVEEVVFNKDDREEYLTGFHKRKLERQKKAQQFHKEQERLAKIEQRKQIKLDKEKEMLEQLEKYKESMRIMNGAGLDSSDDEDDDKKNGDESQDEDEEEWTGFADDDNNGDDHEQQGGPKGILKKKEVYGEDATEVTIEELPNDIEEIAKLNYVNLKKSKKVLEESIDRAQKYAVIAGAEKPKQKKKKFRYLSKSERRQNNRKAITNKRRRD
;
A
#
# COMPACT_ATOMS: atom_id res chain seq x y z
N MET A 1 -18.38 12.07 33.97
CA MET A 1 -19.79 12.24 33.56
C MET A 1 -19.93 11.72 32.14
N ALA A 2 -20.97 10.96 31.83
CA ALA A 2 -21.24 10.52 30.46
C ALA A 2 -21.66 11.71 29.58
N ARG A 3 -21.36 11.66 28.26
CA ARG A 3 -21.83 12.65 27.29
C ARG A 3 -23.30 12.41 26.98
N SER A 4 -24.08 13.45 26.75
CA SER A 4 -25.49 13.26 26.39
C SER A 4 -25.62 12.65 24.98
N ASN A 5 -26.61 11.77 24.76
CA ASN A 5 -26.92 11.20 23.45
C ASN A 5 -27.07 12.30 22.37
N ARG A 6 -27.62 13.47 22.73
CA ARG A 6 -27.73 14.63 21.84
C ARG A 6 -26.36 15.18 21.43
N GLU A 7 -25.37 15.18 22.31
CA GLU A 7 -24.00 15.62 22.00
C GLU A 7 -23.22 14.61 21.17
N ILE A 8 -23.46 13.31 21.39
CA ILE A 8 -22.88 12.24 20.58
C ILE A 8 -23.41 12.36 19.14
N LEU A 9 -24.74 12.39 18.97
CA LEU A 9 -25.40 12.45 17.66
C LEU A 9 -25.16 13.78 16.92
N THR A 10 -25.04 14.91 17.62
CA THR A 10 -24.67 16.20 16.98
C THR A 10 -23.15 16.44 16.88
N GLY A 11 -22.34 15.55 17.47
CA GLY A 11 -20.89 15.68 17.59
C GLY A 11 -20.17 15.70 16.25
N GLY A 12 -20.75 15.13 15.18
CA GLY A 12 -20.19 15.13 13.83
C GLY A 12 -19.82 16.53 13.31
N LYS A 13 -20.63 17.56 13.61
CA LYS A 13 -20.32 18.96 13.22
C LYS A 13 -19.11 19.53 13.99
N LYS A 14 -18.92 19.14 15.26
CA LYS A 14 -17.72 19.50 16.05
C LYS A 14 -16.48 18.74 15.54
N TYR A 15 -16.64 17.46 15.19
CA TYR A 15 -15.57 16.63 14.66
C TYR A 15 -15.03 17.14 13.31
N THR A 16 -15.90 17.48 12.35
CA THR A 16 -15.45 18.00 11.04
C THR A 16 -14.75 19.34 11.16
N GLN A 17 -15.28 20.26 11.97
CA GLN A 17 -14.63 21.54 12.28
C GLN A 17 -13.25 21.35 12.92
N ASN A 18 -13.14 20.48 13.94
CA ASN A 18 -11.86 20.19 14.58
C ASN A 18 -10.88 19.47 13.62
N LYS A 19 -11.36 18.58 12.74
CA LYS A 19 -10.55 17.91 11.72
C LYS A 19 -10.00 18.89 10.67
N GLY A 20 -10.77 19.91 10.28
CA GLY A 20 -10.27 21.02 9.46
C GLY A 20 -9.18 21.82 10.18
N LYS A 21 -9.39 22.14 11.46
CA LYS A 21 -8.41 22.88 12.29
C LYS A 21 -7.09 22.13 12.53
N LYS A 22 -7.05 20.78 12.49
CA LYS A 22 -5.81 19.99 12.66
C LYS A 22 -4.69 20.33 11.66
N HIS A 23 -5.00 20.97 10.54
CA HIS A 23 -4.03 21.41 9.54
C HIS A 23 -4.01 22.93 9.33
N LEU A 24 -4.77 23.67 10.14
CA LEU A 24 -4.79 25.13 10.12
C LEU A 24 -3.76 25.64 11.14
N VAL A 25 -2.79 26.43 10.68
CA VAL A 25 -1.83 27.11 11.55
C VAL A 25 -2.49 28.38 12.08
N GLU A 26 -2.55 28.54 13.40
CA GLU A 26 -3.26 29.67 14.04
C GLU A 26 -2.52 31.01 13.89
N GLU A 27 -1.18 31.01 13.93
CA GLU A 27 -0.34 32.19 13.69
C GLU A 27 0.95 31.79 12.95
N VAL A 28 1.41 32.65 12.02
CA VAL A 28 2.69 32.48 11.30
C VAL A 28 3.68 33.56 11.73
N VAL A 29 4.41 33.28 12.81
CA VAL A 29 5.48 34.15 13.32
C VAL A 29 6.71 34.07 12.42
N PHE A 30 7.31 35.22 12.09
CA PHE A 30 8.41 35.32 11.12
C PHE A 30 9.78 35.54 11.78
N ASN A 31 10.36 34.45 12.28
CA ASN A 31 11.72 34.47 12.82
C ASN A 31 12.77 34.79 11.74
N LYS A 32 13.68 35.73 12.03
CA LYS A 32 14.79 36.09 11.14
C LYS A 32 15.86 35.01 11.09
N ASP A 33 16.15 34.42 12.24
CA ASP A 33 17.21 33.42 12.40
C ASP A 33 16.85 32.13 11.65
N ASP A 34 15.60 31.64 11.77
CA ASP A 34 15.07 30.53 10.97
C ASP A 34 15.12 30.81 9.46
N ARG A 35 14.92 32.07 9.05
CA ARG A 35 15.07 32.48 7.65
C ARG A 35 16.54 32.49 7.20
N GLU A 36 17.48 32.86 8.05
CA GLU A 36 18.91 32.83 7.73
C GLU A 36 19.47 31.39 7.71
N GLU A 37 19.05 30.55 8.64
CA GLU A 37 19.17 29.08 8.61
C GLU A 37 18.60 28.51 7.30
N TYR A 38 17.42 28.96 6.86
CA TYR A 38 16.83 28.54 5.59
C TYR A 38 17.59 29.08 4.38
N LEU A 39 18.10 30.32 4.39
CA LEU A 39 18.80 30.87 3.24
C LEU A 39 20.25 30.36 3.11
N THR A 40 20.91 29.97 4.21
CA THR A 40 22.29 29.47 4.18
C THR A 40 22.37 27.94 4.22
N GLY A 41 21.50 27.28 5.00
CA GLY A 41 21.52 25.84 5.32
C GLY A 41 21.09 24.90 4.20
N PHE A 42 21.40 25.20 2.93
CA PHE A 42 21.03 24.37 1.78
C PHE A 42 21.50 22.91 1.92
N HIS A 43 22.67 22.69 2.54
CA HIS A 43 23.19 21.35 2.81
C HIS A 43 22.36 20.61 3.87
N LYS A 44 22.01 21.27 5.00
CA LYS A 44 21.10 20.72 6.04
C LYS A 44 19.80 20.23 5.39
N ARG A 45 19.12 21.10 4.64
CA ARG A 45 17.86 20.78 3.94
C ARG A 45 17.99 19.74 2.84
N LYS A 46 19.16 19.58 2.22
CA LYS A 46 19.41 18.49 1.26
C LYS A 46 19.51 17.14 1.98
N LEU A 47 20.23 17.08 3.10
CA LEU A 47 20.30 15.88 3.94
C LEU A 47 18.94 15.54 4.57
N GLU A 48 18.18 16.52 5.04
CA GLU A 48 16.81 16.32 5.56
C GLU A 48 15.87 15.73 4.51
N ARG A 49 15.87 16.25 3.27
CA ARG A 49 15.07 15.67 2.18
C ARG A 49 15.48 14.23 1.86
N GLN A 50 16.78 13.93 1.90
CA GLN A 50 17.28 12.57 1.72
C GLN A 50 16.86 11.63 2.88
N LYS A 51 16.98 12.08 4.13
CA LYS A 51 16.52 11.34 5.32
C LYS A 51 15.01 11.10 5.28
N LYS A 52 14.20 12.10 4.96
CA LYS A 52 12.73 11.98 4.86
C LYS A 52 12.31 11.01 3.75
N ALA A 53 12.98 11.04 2.59
CA ALA A 53 12.75 10.04 1.54
C ALA A 53 13.12 8.61 2.00
N GLN A 54 14.26 8.44 2.67
CA GLN A 54 14.67 7.14 3.23
C GLN A 54 13.70 6.64 4.32
N GLN A 55 13.16 7.53 5.16
CA GLN A 55 12.14 7.18 6.16
C GLN A 55 10.84 6.73 5.49
N PHE A 56 10.35 7.49 4.50
CA PHE A 56 9.15 7.14 3.74
C PHE A 56 9.29 5.78 3.03
N HIS A 57 10.43 5.51 2.37
CA HIS A 57 10.66 4.20 1.74
C HIS A 57 10.67 3.06 2.76
N LYS A 58 11.32 3.23 3.92
CA LYS A 58 11.30 2.21 5.01
C LYS A 58 9.92 1.97 5.59
N GLU A 59 9.08 3.00 5.66
CA GLU A 59 7.69 2.89 6.11
C GLU A 59 6.85 2.11 5.10
N GLN A 60 6.97 2.43 3.80
CA GLN A 60 6.30 1.68 2.72
C GLN A 60 6.78 0.22 2.65
N GLU A 61 8.09 -0.04 2.80
CA GLU A 61 8.65 -1.39 2.90
C GLU A 61 8.12 -2.17 4.12
N ARG A 62 7.95 -1.50 5.27
CA ARG A 62 7.35 -2.10 6.48
C ARG A 62 5.90 -2.49 6.24
N LEU A 63 5.09 -1.60 5.64
CA LEU A 63 3.69 -1.85 5.33
C LEU A 63 3.54 -3.00 4.33
N ALA A 64 4.25 -2.96 3.20
CA ALA A 64 4.25 -4.03 2.20
C ALA A 64 4.67 -5.38 2.79
N LYS A 65 5.64 -5.42 3.72
CA LYS A 65 6.06 -6.64 4.41
C LYS A 65 5.00 -7.17 5.40
N ILE A 66 4.18 -6.30 5.99
CA ILE A 66 3.03 -6.70 6.83
C ILE A 66 1.92 -7.26 5.94
N GLU A 67 1.61 -6.61 4.82
CA GLU A 67 0.63 -7.09 3.84
C GLU A 67 1.02 -8.45 3.25
N GLN A 68 2.28 -8.61 2.81
CA GLN A 68 2.80 -9.90 2.34
C GLN A 68 2.66 -11.00 3.39
N ARG A 69 2.97 -10.71 4.67
CA ARG A 69 2.76 -11.66 5.78
C ARG A 69 1.29 -12.00 6.00
N LYS A 70 0.37 -11.05 5.80
CA LYS A 70 -1.08 -11.30 5.88
C LYS A 70 -1.57 -12.18 4.74
N GLN A 71 -1.13 -11.94 3.50
CA GLN A 71 -1.48 -12.79 2.36
C GLN A 71 -0.94 -14.22 2.56
N ILE A 72 0.34 -14.38 2.93
CA ILE A 72 0.94 -15.71 3.20
C ILE A 72 0.20 -16.48 4.32
N LYS A 73 -0.39 -15.79 5.31
CA LYS A 73 -1.29 -16.44 6.29
C LYS A 73 -2.60 -16.89 5.64
N LEU A 74 -3.32 -15.97 4.99
CA LEU A 74 -4.60 -16.25 4.33
C LEU A 74 -4.50 -17.35 3.26
N ASP A 75 -3.40 -17.40 2.52
CA ASP A 75 -3.17 -18.40 1.48
C ASP A 75 -2.87 -19.78 2.10
N LYS A 76 -2.10 -19.84 3.20
CA LYS A 76 -1.94 -21.08 3.98
C LYS A 76 -3.23 -21.55 4.64
N GLU A 77 -4.05 -20.63 5.13
CA GLU A 77 -5.36 -20.95 5.72
C GLU A 77 -6.29 -21.57 4.66
N LYS A 78 -6.29 -21.06 3.41
CA LYS A 78 -6.97 -21.69 2.27
C LYS A 78 -6.38 -23.04 1.90
N GLU A 79 -5.05 -23.15 1.79
CA GLU A 79 -4.37 -24.42 1.47
C GLU A 79 -4.70 -25.52 2.49
N MET A 80 -4.80 -25.17 3.78
CA MET A 80 -5.21 -26.09 4.85
C MET A 80 -6.69 -26.46 4.76
N LEU A 81 -7.59 -25.50 4.49
CA LEU A 81 -9.01 -25.78 4.28
C LEU A 81 -9.24 -26.69 3.07
N GLU A 82 -8.60 -26.40 1.93
CA GLU A 82 -8.63 -27.26 0.74
C GLU A 82 -8.09 -28.67 1.02
N GLN A 83 -7.04 -28.81 1.84
CA GLN A 83 -6.52 -30.11 2.25
C GLN A 83 -7.50 -30.87 3.16
N LEU A 84 -8.17 -30.19 4.08
CA LEU A 84 -9.20 -30.77 4.94
C LEU A 84 -10.45 -31.18 4.14
N GLU A 85 -10.85 -30.41 3.13
CA GLU A 85 -11.95 -30.76 2.21
C GLU A 85 -11.60 -31.99 1.38
N LYS A 86 -10.42 -32.02 0.74
CA LYS A 86 -9.92 -33.17 -0.04
C LYS A 86 -9.73 -34.42 0.84
N TYR A 87 -9.35 -34.24 2.11
CA TYR A 87 -9.30 -35.33 3.09
C TYR A 87 -10.71 -35.85 3.45
N LYS A 88 -11.67 -34.96 3.74
CA LYS A 88 -13.08 -35.34 3.98
C LYS A 88 -13.70 -36.04 2.76
N GLU A 89 -13.40 -35.58 1.54
CA GLU A 89 -13.86 -36.19 0.29
C GLU A 89 -13.24 -37.58 0.08
N SER A 90 -11.92 -37.73 0.23
CA SER A 90 -11.26 -39.03 0.11
C SER A 90 -11.69 -40.03 1.21
N MET A 91 -11.95 -39.57 2.43
CA MET A 91 -12.59 -40.37 3.50
C MET A 91 -14.02 -40.83 3.10
N ARG A 92 -14.85 -39.93 2.55
CA ARG A 92 -16.19 -40.29 2.04
C ARG A 92 -16.14 -41.31 0.91
N ILE A 93 -15.17 -41.19 0.00
CA ILE A 93 -14.96 -42.15 -1.09
C ILE A 93 -14.46 -43.50 -0.54
N MET A 94 -13.53 -43.49 0.44
CA MET A 94 -12.95 -44.70 1.02
C MET A 94 -13.93 -45.48 1.91
N ASN A 95 -14.78 -44.79 2.68
CA ASN A 95 -15.82 -45.40 3.50
C ASN A 95 -17.04 -45.88 2.68
N GLY A 96 -17.10 -45.53 1.39
CA GLY A 96 -18.13 -45.95 0.45
C GLY A 96 -19.42 -45.13 0.53
N ALA A 97 -20.17 -45.14 -0.58
CA ALA A 97 -21.48 -44.47 -0.69
C ALA A 97 -22.55 -45.26 0.10
N GLY A 98 -22.61 -45.06 1.42
CA GLY A 98 -23.45 -45.86 2.31
C GLY A 98 -23.92 -45.21 3.61
N LEU A 99 -23.73 -43.89 3.80
CA LEU A 99 -24.29 -43.17 4.95
C LEU A 99 -24.77 -41.76 4.56
N ASP A 100 -25.94 -41.71 3.93
CA ASP A 100 -26.80 -40.52 3.93
C ASP A 100 -27.87 -40.71 5.02
N SER A 101 -27.61 -40.13 6.19
CA SER A 101 -28.62 -39.84 7.20
C SER A 101 -28.08 -38.81 8.17
N SER A 102 -28.81 -37.70 8.27
CA SER A 102 -28.93 -36.80 9.42
C SER A 102 -28.15 -37.16 10.69
N ASP A 103 -27.29 -36.24 11.12
CA ASP A 103 -27.14 -35.94 12.55
C ASP A 103 -26.89 -34.43 12.72
N ASP A 104 -27.84 -33.75 13.35
CA ASP A 104 -27.89 -32.30 13.61
C ASP A 104 -28.26 -32.13 15.09
N GLU A 105 -27.40 -32.66 15.97
CA GLU A 105 -27.59 -32.64 17.42
C GLU A 105 -26.48 -31.84 18.11
N ASP A 106 -26.89 -30.76 18.80
CA ASP A 106 -26.13 -30.15 19.88
C ASP A 106 -25.94 -31.18 21.01
N ASP A 107 -24.70 -31.35 21.50
CA ASP A 107 -24.52 -31.77 22.90
C ASP A 107 -23.40 -30.99 23.61
N ASP A 108 -23.80 -29.97 24.36
CA ASP A 108 -22.96 -29.25 25.32
C ASP A 108 -22.65 -30.16 26.51
N LYS A 109 -21.41 -30.66 26.60
CA LYS A 109 -20.96 -31.40 27.78
C LYS A 109 -19.48 -31.18 28.15
N LYS A 110 -19.30 -30.53 29.29
CA LYS A 110 -18.01 -30.34 29.97
C LYS A 110 -17.41 -31.66 30.43
N ASN A 111 -16.10 -31.79 30.27
CA ASN A 111 -15.13 -32.27 31.27
C ASN A 111 -13.74 -31.76 30.83
N GLY A 112 -12.79 -31.42 31.70
CA GLY A 112 -12.80 -31.51 33.16
C GLY A 112 -11.80 -32.55 33.67
N ASP A 113 -10.50 -32.28 33.50
CA ASP A 113 -9.42 -32.97 34.20
C ASP A 113 -8.24 -31.99 34.41
N GLU A 114 -7.43 -32.20 35.44
CA GLU A 114 -6.42 -31.25 35.94
C GLU A 114 -5.01 -31.83 35.84
N SER A 115 -4.06 -31.09 35.25
CA SER A 115 -2.64 -31.49 35.22
C SER A 115 -1.70 -30.29 35.37
N GLN A 116 -1.55 -29.85 36.62
CA GLN A 116 -0.33 -29.22 37.14
C GLN A 116 0.86 -30.19 37.01
N ASP A 117 2.12 -29.79 36.80
CA ASP A 117 2.75 -28.50 36.45
C ASP A 117 3.89 -28.86 35.42
N GLU A 118 5.00 -28.16 35.13
CA GLU A 118 5.80 -27.10 35.77
C GLU A 118 6.74 -26.45 34.70
N ASP A 119 7.08 -25.17 34.88
CA ASP A 119 8.19 -24.43 34.23
C ASP A 119 8.36 -24.42 32.68
N GLU A 120 7.52 -23.65 31.97
CA GLU A 120 8.01 -22.77 30.88
C GLU A 120 7.52 -21.33 31.11
N GLU A 121 8.41 -20.34 31.06
CA GLU A 121 8.09 -18.92 31.31
C GLU A 121 7.27 -18.32 30.15
N GLU A 122 5.94 -18.49 30.18
CA GLU A 122 5.04 -17.91 29.16
C GLU A 122 5.12 -16.38 29.17
N TRP A 123 5.52 -15.80 28.04
CA TRP A 123 5.68 -14.37 27.86
C TRP A 123 4.34 -13.65 28.01
N THR A 124 4.09 -13.08 29.19
CA THR A 124 2.95 -12.20 29.43
C THR A 124 3.09 -10.93 28.60
N GLY A 125 2.24 -10.80 27.57
CA GLY A 125 2.22 -9.64 26.69
C GLY A 125 1.94 -8.34 27.46
N PHE A 126 2.44 -7.22 26.93
CA PHE A 126 2.24 -5.90 27.54
C PHE A 126 0.74 -5.65 27.80
N ALA A 127 0.41 -5.30 29.04
CA ALA A 127 -0.93 -4.86 29.39
C ALA A 127 -1.20 -3.47 28.80
N ASP A 128 -1.90 -3.41 27.67
CA ASP A 128 -2.53 -2.17 27.20
C ASP A 128 -3.69 -1.82 28.15
N ASP A 129 -3.59 -0.66 28.82
CA ASP A 129 -4.62 -0.08 29.68
C ASP A 129 -5.75 0.53 28.84
N ASP A 130 -6.46 -0.32 28.09
CA ASP A 130 -7.57 0.08 27.22
C ASP A 130 -8.88 0.23 28.00
N ASN A 131 -8.88 1.17 28.94
CA ASN A 131 -10.05 1.63 29.70
C ASN A 131 -11.03 2.43 28.81
N ASN A 132 -11.61 1.80 27.78
CA ASN A 132 -12.80 2.28 27.05
C ASN A 132 -13.66 1.10 26.57
N GLY A 133 -14.77 0.84 27.26
CA GLY A 133 -15.83 -0.01 26.71
C GLY A 133 -16.63 0.75 25.64
N ASP A 134 -16.83 0.12 24.48
CA ASP A 134 -17.86 0.48 23.51
C ASP A 134 -18.64 -0.79 23.16
N ASP A 135 -19.96 -0.74 23.26
CA ASP A 135 -20.84 -1.90 23.23
C ASP A 135 -21.49 -2.02 21.84
N HIS A 136 -21.19 -3.11 21.13
CA HIS A 136 -21.51 -3.28 19.72
C HIS A 136 -22.14 -4.64 19.41
N GLU A 137 -23.32 -4.88 20.00
CA GLU A 137 -24.32 -5.75 19.37
C GLU A 137 -24.58 -5.28 17.93
N GLN A 138 -24.15 -6.06 16.93
CA GLN A 138 -24.57 -5.89 15.54
C GLN A 138 -25.29 -7.13 15.04
N GLN A 139 -26.62 -7.07 15.09
CA GLN A 139 -27.51 -8.08 14.55
C GLN A 139 -27.35 -8.19 13.02
N GLY A 140 -27.43 -9.41 12.50
CA GLY A 140 -27.01 -9.74 11.14
C GLY A 140 -27.92 -9.25 10.00
N GLY A 141 -27.38 -9.25 8.78
CA GLY A 141 -28.13 -9.08 7.54
C GLY A 141 -27.47 -8.15 6.51
N PRO A 142 -27.00 -8.64 5.35
CA PRO A 142 -26.48 -7.79 4.28
C PRO A 142 -27.64 -7.00 3.63
N LYS A 143 -27.61 -5.67 3.74
CA LYS A 143 -28.67 -4.79 3.23
C LYS A 143 -28.51 -4.56 1.72
N GLY A 144 -29.54 -4.93 0.95
CA GLY A 144 -29.52 -4.95 -0.52
C GLY A 144 -29.49 -3.57 -1.19
N ILE A 145 -29.24 -3.58 -2.51
CA ILE A 145 -28.83 -2.43 -3.34
C ILE A 145 -30.02 -1.47 -3.69
N LEU A 146 -31.09 -1.45 -2.89
CA LEU A 146 -32.25 -0.58 -3.17
C LEU A 146 -31.95 0.89 -2.81
N LYS A 147 -32.17 1.78 -3.77
CA LYS A 147 -31.86 3.21 -3.70
C LYS A 147 -32.68 3.90 -2.60
N LYS A 148 -32.01 4.42 -1.57
CA LYS A 148 -32.63 5.41 -0.68
C LYS A 148 -32.78 6.76 -1.41
N LYS A 149 -33.94 7.42 -1.23
CA LYS A 149 -34.04 8.87 -1.39
C LYS A 149 -33.84 9.50 -0.02
N GLU A 150 -32.77 10.26 0.16
CA GLU A 150 -32.55 11.09 1.35
C GLU A 150 -32.78 12.55 0.94
N VAL A 151 -33.80 13.19 1.52
CA VAL A 151 -34.16 14.58 1.27
C VAL A 151 -33.55 15.44 2.38
N TYR A 152 -32.84 16.50 2.02
CA TYR A 152 -32.16 17.39 2.96
C TYR A 152 -32.69 18.83 2.84
N GLY A 153 -33.24 19.34 3.94
CA GLY A 153 -33.65 20.75 4.08
C GLY A 153 -35.10 21.03 3.70
N GLU A 154 -35.61 22.15 4.21
CA GLU A 154 -36.93 22.71 3.87
C GLU A 154 -36.84 23.69 2.69
N ASP A 155 -35.63 24.17 2.38
CA ASP A 155 -35.31 24.96 1.18
C ASP A 155 -35.01 24.03 -0.01
N ALA A 156 -35.83 24.11 -1.06
CA ALA A 156 -35.83 23.15 -2.17
C ALA A 156 -34.68 23.35 -3.19
N THR A 157 -33.44 23.06 -2.79
CA THR A 157 -32.30 22.97 -3.73
C THR A 157 -32.20 21.56 -4.31
N GLU A 158 -32.82 21.33 -5.47
CA GLU A 158 -32.74 20.04 -6.18
C GLU A 158 -31.34 19.81 -6.77
N VAL A 159 -30.59 18.87 -6.20
CA VAL A 159 -29.28 18.45 -6.73
C VAL A 159 -29.50 17.28 -7.70
N THR A 160 -29.63 17.60 -8.99
CA THR A 160 -29.65 16.60 -10.07
C THR A 160 -28.27 15.96 -10.24
N ILE A 161 -28.14 14.71 -9.77
CA ILE A 161 -26.94 13.90 -10.01
C ILE A 161 -27.04 13.32 -11.43
N GLU A 162 -26.40 13.98 -12.38
CA GLU A 162 -26.21 13.45 -13.74
C GLU A 162 -25.22 12.26 -13.70
N GLU A 163 -25.59 11.14 -14.31
CA GLU A 163 -24.70 9.98 -14.42
C GLU A 163 -23.60 10.28 -15.44
N LEU A 164 -22.33 10.23 -15.01
CA LEU A 164 -21.17 10.47 -15.89
C LEU A 164 -21.20 9.49 -17.08
N PRO A 165 -21.02 9.97 -18.33
CA PRO A 165 -21.03 9.11 -19.50
C PRO A 165 -19.88 8.11 -19.42
N ASN A 166 -20.19 6.82 -19.51
CA ASN A 166 -19.20 5.74 -19.47
C ASN A 166 -18.27 5.72 -20.71
N ASP A 167 -18.63 6.46 -21.76
CA ASP A 167 -17.87 6.53 -23.00
C ASP A 167 -16.61 7.40 -22.85
N ILE A 168 -15.46 6.72 -22.96
CA ILE A 168 -14.12 7.30 -22.81
C ILE A 168 -13.89 8.47 -23.79
N GLU A 169 -14.51 8.44 -24.98
CA GLU A 169 -14.42 9.55 -25.93
C GLU A 169 -15.15 10.82 -25.45
N GLU A 170 -16.21 10.68 -24.66
CA GLU A 170 -16.99 11.82 -24.16
C GLU A 170 -16.33 12.44 -22.94
N ILE A 171 -15.87 11.60 -22.01
CA ILE A 171 -14.97 12.00 -20.92
C ILE A 171 -13.74 12.73 -21.49
N ALA A 172 -13.16 12.23 -22.59
CA ALA A 172 -12.03 12.89 -23.24
C ALA A 172 -12.39 14.23 -23.90
N LYS A 173 -13.56 14.36 -24.55
CA LYS A 173 -14.05 15.65 -25.08
C LYS A 173 -14.23 16.68 -23.95
N LEU A 174 -14.90 16.30 -22.86
CA LEU A 174 -15.14 17.15 -21.69
C LEU A 174 -13.82 17.63 -21.03
N ASN A 175 -12.80 16.77 -21.00
CA ASN A 175 -11.46 17.10 -20.50
C ASN A 175 -10.51 17.67 -21.57
N TYR A 176 -11.00 17.97 -22.78
CA TYR A 176 -10.22 18.50 -23.92
C TYR A 176 -9.03 17.61 -24.36
N VAL A 177 -9.06 16.32 -24.04
CA VAL A 177 -7.99 15.35 -24.29
C VAL A 177 -8.07 14.79 -25.72
N ASN A 178 -7.02 15.05 -26.51
CA ASN A 178 -6.91 14.56 -27.88
C ASN A 178 -6.47 13.07 -27.92
N LEU A 179 -7.42 12.13 -27.78
CA LEU A 179 -7.16 10.67 -27.78
C LEU A 179 -6.31 10.21 -28.96
N LYS A 180 -6.50 10.77 -30.17
CA LYS A 180 -5.70 10.45 -31.37
C LYS A 180 -4.20 10.74 -31.23
N LYS A 181 -3.79 11.61 -30.29
CA LYS A 181 -2.39 11.95 -29.99
C LYS A 181 -1.83 11.23 -28.77
N SER A 182 -2.66 10.55 -27.98
CA SER A 182 -2.30 9.90 -26.69
C SER A 182 -1.06 9.01 -26.80
N LYS A 183 -1.04 8.06 -27.76
CA LYS A 183 0.06 7.12 -27.99
C LYS A 183 1.39 7.83 -28.23
N LYS A 184 1.40 8.85 -29.09
CA LYS A 184 2.61 9.65 -29.39
C LYS A 184 3.12 10.41 -28.17
N VAL A 185 2.21 10.98 -27.35
CA VAL A 185 2.58 11.68 -26.11
C VAL A 185 3.13 10.71 -25.06
N LEU A 186 2.58 9.49 -24.99
CA LEU A 186 3.07 8.41 -24.14
C LEU A 186 4.47 7.93 -24.57
N GLU A 187 4.67 7.68 -25.87
CA GLU A 187 5.98 7.35 -26.45
C GLU A 187 7.00 8.44 -26.14
N GLU A 188 6.67 9.71 -26.41
CA GLU A 188 7.53 10.87 -26.10
C GLU A 188 7.80 11.08 -24.60
N SER A 189 6.91 10.62 -23.70
CA SER A 189 7.13 10.69 -22.26
C SER A 189 8.07 9.59 -21.78
N ILE A 190 7.90 8.36 -22.28
CA ILE A 190 8.78 7.21 -22.01
C ILE A 190 10.19 7.52 -22.53
N ASP A 191 10.31 8.05 -23.74
CA ASP A 191 11.60 8.42 -24.36
C ASP A 191 12.35 9.48 -23.53
N ARG A 192 11.63 10.46 -22.98
CA ARG A 192 12.19 11.48 -22.07
C ARG A 192 12.58 10.87 -20.71
N ALA A 193 11.75 10.00 -20.14
CA ALA A 193 12.04 9.32 -18.88
C ALA A 193 13.30 8.45 -18.97
N GLN A 194 13.46 7.67 -20.04
CA GLN A 194 14.67 6.87 -20.29
C GLN A 194 15.92 7.75 -20.43
N LYS A 195 15.85 8.82 -21.24
CA LYS A 195 16.97 9.77 -21.39
C LYS A 195 17.34 10.43 -20.05
N TYR A 196 16.35 10.78 -19.24
CA TYR A 196 16.58 11.34 -17.90
C TYR A 196 17.17 10.29 -16.93
N ALA A 197 16.72 9.04 -16.96
CA ALA A 197 17.25 7.97 -16.13
C ALA A 197 18.74 7.67 -16.42
N VAL A 198 19.17 7.80 -17.68
CA VAL A 198 20.58 7.70 -18.07
C VAL A 198 21.38 8.92 -17.58
N ILE A 199 20.84 10.14 -17.70
CA ILE A 199 21.51 11.37 -17.22
C ILE A 199 21.62 11.40 -15.68
N ALA A 200 20.60 10.94 -14.98
CA ALA A 200 20.58 10.80 -13.51
C ALA A 200 21.44 9.63 -12.99
N GLY A 201 22.00 8.81 -13.88
CA GLY A 201 22.84 7.66 -13.53
C GLY A 201 22.09 6.45 -12.97
N ALA A 202 20.75 6.47 -12.99
CA ALA A 202 19.90 5.36 -12.55
C ALA A 202 20.00 4.16 -13.51
N GLU A 203 19.99 4.41 -14.82
CA GLU A 203 20.28 3.40 -15.84
C GLU A 203 21.66 3.59 -16.47
N LYS A 204 22.52 2.57 -16.40
CA LYS A 204 23.79 2.54 -17.12
C LYS A 204 23.55 2.01 -18.54
N PRO A 205 24.05 2.66 -19.60
CA PRO A 205 23.82 2.22 -20.97
C PRO A 205 24.36 0.80 -21.19
N LYS A 206 23.50 -0.09 -21.70
CA LYS A 206 23.74 -1.53 -21.85
C LYS A 206 25.00 -1.79 -22.70
N GLN A 207 26.11 -2.09 -22.03
CA GLN A 207 27.41 -2.32 -22.66
C GLN A 207 27.35 -3.54 -23.58
N LYS A 208 27.59 -3.34 -24.88
CA LYS A 208 27.60 -4.43 -25.86
C LYS A 208 28.71 -5.44 -25.51
N LYS A 209 28.32 -6.66 -25.12
CA LYS A 209 29.27 -7.76 -24.84
C LYS A 209 30.23 -7.92 -26.01
N LYS A 210 31.52 -7.71 -25.78
CA LYS A 210 32.56 -7.87 -26.82
C LYS A 210 32.57 -9.33 -27.25
N LYS A 211 32.15 -9.63 -28.49
CA LYS A 211 32.25 -10.98 -29.06
C LYS A 211 33.72 -11.37 -29.07
N PHE A 212 34.09 -12.45 -28.35
CA PHE A 212 35.47 -12.91 -28.33
C PHE A 212 35.88 -13.32 -29.75
N ARG A 213 36.89 -12.64 -30.28
CA ARG A 213 37.48 -12.83 -31.61
C ARG A 213 38.97 -12.60 -31.46
N TYR A 214 39.78 -13.45 -32.09
CA TYR A 214 41.21 -13.26 -32.10
C TYR A 214 41.57 -11.98 -32.87
N LEU A 215 42.14 -11.00 -32.17
CA LEU A 215 42.68 -9.80 -32.80
C LEU A 215 43.74 -10.17 -33.84
N SER A 216 43.57 -9.65 -35.05
CA SER A 216 44.51 -9.80 -36.15
C SER A 216 45.89 -9.22 -35.80
N LYS A 217 46.91 -9.62 -36.56
CA LYS A 217 48.32 -9.23 -36.32
C LYS A 217 48.52 -7.70 -36.38
N SER A 218 47.72 -7.00 -37.19
CA SER A 218 47.68 -5.53 -37.30
C SER A 218 46.98 -4.88 -36.09
N GLU A 219 45.77 -5.30 -35.74
CA GLU A 219 45.03 -4.78 -34.57
C GLU A 219 45.80 -4.99 -33.26
N ARG A 220 46.44 -6.14 -33.09
CA ARG A 220 47.28 -6.45 -31.92
C ARG A 220 48.47 -5.49 -31.82
N ARG A 221 49.14 -5.19 -32.94
CA ARG A 221 50.21 -4.17 -32.99
C ARG A 221 49.68 -2.77 -32.66
N GLN A 222 48.52 -2.39 -33.15
CA GLN A 222 47.90 -1.10 -32.82
C GLN A 222 47.51 -0.99 -31.33
N ASN A 223 46.95 -2.04 -30.74
CA ASN A 223 46.60 -2.06 -29.32
C ASN A 223 47.83 -2.02 -28.42
N ASN A 224 48.90 -2.74 -28.76
CA ASN A 224 50.18 -2.62 -28.05
C ASN A 224 50.76 -1.19 -28.16
N ARG A 225 50.71 -0.56 -29.34
CA ARG A 225 51.13 0.85 -29.51
C ARG A 225 50.31 1.79 -28.62
N LYS A 226 48.98 1.64 -28.59
CA LYS A 226 48.06 2.41 -27.74
C LYS A 226 48.33 2.20 -26.24
N ALA A 227 48.64 0.97 -25.81
CA ALA A 227 49.01 0.67 -24.43
C ALA A 227 50.31 1.36 -24.03
N ILE A 228 51.33 1.31 -24.88
CA ILE A 228 52.63 1.97 -24.66
C ILE A 228 52.46 3.51 -24.60
N THR A 229 51.69 4.11 -25.51
CA THR A 229 51.42 5.56 -25.46
C THR A 229 50.60 5.97 -24.24
N ASN A 230 49.70 5.12 -23.76
CA ASN A 230 48.91 5.41 -22.55
C ASN A 230 49.71 5.22 -21.25
N LYS A 231 50.79 4.42 -21.27
CA LYS A 231 51.74 4.37 -20.16
C LYS A 231 52.59 5.65 -20.11
N ARG A 232 53.18 6.05 -21.24
CA ARG A 232 53.96 7.29 -21.45
C ARG A 232 53.14 8.61 -21.39
N ARG A 233 51.97 8.59 -20.75
CA ARG A 233 51.08 9.75 -20.50
C ARG A 233 50.50 9.69 -19.08
N ARG A 234 51.21 9.01 -18.18
CA ARG A 234 50.85 8.67 -16.80
C ARG A 234 52.12 8.60 -15.97
N ASP A 235 53.15 7.99 -16.56
CA ASP A 235 54.53 8.47 -16.47
C ASP A 235 54.60 9.86 -17.15
#